data_AF-X1JYG6-F1
#
_entry.id   AF-X1JYG6-F1
#
_cell.length_a   1.000
_cell.length_b   1.000
_cell.length_c   1.000
_cell.angle_alpha   90.00
_cell.angle_beta   90.00
_cell.angle_gamma   90.00
#
_symmetry.space_group_name_H-M   'P 1'
#
loop_
_entity.id
_entity.type
_entity.pdbx_description
1 polymer ?
#
loop_
_entity_poly.entity_id
_entity_poly.type
_entity_poly.pdbx_seq_one_letter_code
_entity_poly.pdbx_strand_id
1 'polypeptide(L)'
;FLKERFAGRIKQENPRTFQKRIACGAAKRSVRNRILTVGEAAGQVKTTTGGGIFYGLLCSEIAVNVLQGGFSKQDLSERQLVRYDKLWKSKLGKELRMGIWMRKIMKRLTDRQIDKIFKFVREKVSVREMLERKIKFDYHTGVISLGLRLLRGLI
;
A
#
# COMPACT_ATOMS: atom_id res chain seq x y z
N PHE A 1 5.73 -20.89 -20.52
CA PHE A 1 4.96 -20.14 -19.49
C PHE A 1 4.06 -19.02 -20.02
N LEU A 2 4.51 -17.78 -20.31
CA LEU A 2 3.57 -16.69 -20.65
C LEU A 2 2.77 -16.96 -21.95
N LYS A 3 3.42 -17.45 -23.00
CA LYS A 3 2.77 -17.84 -24.26
C LYS A 3 1.68 -18.91 -24.05
N GLU A 4 1.95 -19.94 -23.24
CA GLU A 4 0.97 -20.97 -22.88
C GLU A 4 -0.15 -20.43 -21.98
N ARG A 5 0.19 -19.69 -20.92
CA ARG A 5 -0.78 -19.16 -19.95
C ARG A 5 -1.81 -18.24 -20.60
N PHE A 6 -1.43 -17.55 -21.67
CA PHE A 6 -2.27 -16.62 -22.40
C PHE A 6 -2.66 -17.10 -23.80
N ALA A 7 -2.42 -18.39 -24.12
CA ALA A 7 -2.84 -18.98 -25.39
C ALA A 7 -4.35 -18.79 -25.60
N GLY A 8 -4.73 -18.32 -26.79
CA GLY A 8 -6.13 -18.01 -27.15
C GLY A 8 -6.72 -16.75 -26.50
N ARG A 9 -6.05 -16.13 -25.51
CA ARG A 9 -6.50 -14.87 -24.88
C ARG A 9 -5.87 -13.63 -25.50
N ILE A 10 -4.68 -13.78 -26.07
CA ILE A 10 -3.98 -12.71 -26.80
C ILE A 10 -4.08 -13.03 -28.29
N LYS A 11 -4.89 -12.25 -29.02
CA LYS A 11 -5.11 -12.41 -30.46
C LYS A 11 -4.00 -11.80 -31.33
N GLN A 12 -3.06 -11.07 -30.72
CA GLN A 12 -1.94 -10.45 -31.43
C GLN A 12 -0.80 -11.45 -31.63
N GLU A 13 -0.30 -11.59 -32.86
CA GLU A 13 0.85 -12.45 -33.19
C GLU A 13 2.14 -11.99 -32.48
N ASN A 14 2.33 -10.67 -32.32
CA ASN A 14 3.48 -10.07 -31.64
C ASN A 14 3.02 -9.05 -30.58
N PRO A 15 2.59 -9.52 -29.38
CA PRO A 15 2.08 -8.63 -28.35
C PRO A 15 3.18 -7.72 -27.80
N ARG A 16 2.95 -6.40 -27.86
CA ARG A 16 3.83 -5.43 -27.21
C ARG A 16 3.60 -5.45 -25.70
N THR A 17 4.67 -5.66 -24.94
CA THR A 17 4.61 -5.57 -23.47
C THR A 17 4.87 -4.13 -23.05
N PHE A 18 3.90 -3.55 -22.34
CA PHE A 18 4.07 -2.24 -21.71
C PHE A 18 4.23 -2.41 -20.21
N GLN A 19 5.16 -1.67 -19.64
CA GLN A 19 5.35 -1.59 -18.20
C GLN A 19 4.97 -0.20 -17.73
N LYS A 20 4.24 -0.13 -16.61
CA LYS A 20 3.92 1.13 -15.94
C LYS A 20 4.47 1.08 -14.53
N ARG A 21 4.99 2.22 -14.08
CA ARG A 21 5.43 2.38 -12.69
C ARG A 21 4.20 2.50 -11.80
N ILE A 22 4.32 1.96 -10.59
CA ILE A 22 3.32 2.10 -9.55
C ILE A 22 3.81 3.15 -8.56
N ALA A 23 2.94 4.11 -8.19
CA ALA A 23 3.26 5.09 -7.16
C ALA A 23 3.62 4.42 -5.83
N CYS A 24 4.69 4.89 -5.18
CA CYS A 24 5.19 4.31 -3.93
C CYS A 24 5.41 5.41 -2.88
N GLY A 25 4.35 5.70 -2.13
CA GLY A 25 4.33 6.69 -1.06
C GLY A 25 3.27 7.76 -1.29
N ALA A 26 2.92 8.46 -0.20
CA ALA A 26 1.89 9.49 -0.19
C ALA A 26 2.34 10.76 -0.93
N ALA A 27 1.43 11.37 -1.69
CA ALA A 27 1.61 12.74 -2.14
C ALA A 27 1.73 13.69 -0.93
N LYS A 28 2.59 14.71 -1.03
CA LYS A 28 2.76 15.72 0.04
C LYS A 28 1.45 16.43 0.35
N ARG A 29 0.66 16.72 -0.70
CA ARG A 29 -0.69 17.29 -0.64
C ARG A 29 -1.58 16.55 -1.64
N SER A 30 -2.78 16.15 -1.24
CA SER A 30 -3.79 15.56 -2.13
C SER A 30 -4.91 16.54 -2.51
N VAL A 31 -4.81 17.81 -2.12
CA VAL A 31 -5.81 18.85 -2.39
C VAL A 31 -5.17 20.21 -2.70
N ARG A 32 -5.88 21.03 -3.47
CA ARG A 32 -5.70 22.47 -3.70
C ARG A 32 -7.07 23.12 -3.93
N ASN A 33 -7.12 24.44 -4.16
CA ASN A 33 -8.36 25.11 -4.57
C ASN A 33 -8.99 24.37 -5.76
N ARG A 34 -10.19 23.82 -5.55
CA ARG A 34 -10.98 23.07 -6.54
C ARG A 34 -10.29 21.82 -7.11
N ILE A 35 -9.26 21.30 -6.45
CA ILE A 35 -8.54 20.09 -6.88
C ILE A 35 -8.50 19.11 -5.71
N LEU A 36 -8.85 17.85 -5.98
CA LEU A 36 -8.72 16.73 -5.06
C LEU A 36 -8.26 15.49 -5.85
N THR A 37 -7.21 14.83 -5.38
CA THR A 37 -6.68 13.61 -6.00
C THR A 37 -7.02 12.38 -5.16
N VAL A 38 -7.41 11.28 -5.80
CA VAL A 38 -7.70 9.97 -5.19
C VAL A 38 -6.86 8.87 -5.84
N GLY A 39 -6.75 7.72 -5.18
CA GLY A 39 -6.08 6.53 -5.68
C GLY A 39 -4.59 6.73 -5.90
N GLU A 40 -4.07 6.16 -6.98
CA GLU A 40 -2.64 6.20 -7.31
C GLU A 40 -2.12 7.64 -7.51
N ALA A 41 -2.95 8.55 -8.06
CA ALA A 41 -2.59 9.95 -8.24
C ALA A 41 -2.27 10.67 -6.91
N ALA A 42 -2.86 10.21 -5.80
CA ALA A 42 -2.58 10.71 -4.46
C ALA A 42 -1.53 9.89 -3.70
N GLY A 43 -0.99 8.84 -4.31
CA GLY A 43 -0.08 7.90 -3.65
C GLY A 43 -0.77 6.94 -2.67
N GLN A 44 -2.06 6.70 -2.85
CA GLN A 44 -2.87 5.80 -2.01
C GLN A 44 -2.71 4.35 -2.47
N VAL A 45 -1.47 3.85 -2.39
CA VAL A 45 -1.09 2.50 -2.81
C VAL A 45 -0.34 1.83 -1.68
N LYS A 46 -0.70 0.58 -1.36
CA LYS A 46 -0.03 -0.23 -0.34
C LYS A 46 1.45 -0.39 -0.69
N THR A 47 2.33 0.30 0.03
CA THR A 47 3.76 0.40 -0.30
C THR A 47 4.53 -0.91 -0.13
N THR A 48 3.96 -1.91 0.53
CA THR A 48 4.53 -3.26 0.59
C THR A 48 4.31 -4.05 -0.70
N THR A 49 3.08 -4.12 -1.21
CA THR A 49 2.70 -5.02 -2.32
C THR A 49 2.40 -4.32 -3.65
N GLY A 50 2.21 -3.00 -3.66
CA GLY A 50 1.70 -2.26 -4.82
C GLY A 50 0.19 -2.31 -4.99
N GLY A 51 -0.54 -2.91 -4.06
CA GLY A 51 -2.01 -2.99 -4.12
C GLY A 51 -2.68 -1.64 -3.86
N GLY A 52 -3.40 -1.10 -4.84
CA GLY A 52 -4.08 0.21 -4.75
C GLY A 52 -5.60 0.15 -4.63
N ILE A 53 -6.26 -0.96 -4.97
CA ILE A 53 -7.72 -1.04 -5.08
C ILE A 53 -8.40 -0.68 -3.75
N PHE A 54 -8.07 -1.39 -2.66
CA PHE A 54 -8.68 -1.14 -1.35
C PHE A 54 -8.39 0.29 -0.84
N TYR A 55 -7.14 0.76 -0.96
CA TYR A 55 -6.76 2.11 -0.51
C TYR A 55 -7.47 3.20 -1.33
N GLY A 56 -7.58 3.01 -2.64
CA GLY A 56 -8.32 3.88 -3.53
C GLY A 56 -9.80 3.95 -3.15
N LEU A 57 -10.47 2.81 -2.96
CA LEU A 57 -11.88 2.75 -2.55
C LEU A 57 -12.12 3.44 -1.21
N LEU A 58 -11.33 3.10 -0.18
CA LEU A 58 -11.41 3.74 1.14
C LEU A 58 -11.26 5.27 1.03
N CYS A 59 -10.29 5.73 0.25
CA CYS A 59 -10.06 7.15 0.09
C CYS A 59 -11.13 7.82 -0.78
N SER A 60 -11.74 7.12 -1.74
CA SER A 60 -12.88 7.63 -2.50
C SER A 60 -14.10 7.87 -1.60
N GLU A 61 -14.40 6.97 -0.66
CA GLU A 61 -15.48 7.19 0.32
C GLU A 61 -15.24 8.44 1.18
N ILE A 62 -14.00 8.62 1.66
CA ILE A 62 -13.62 9.83 2.42
C ILE A 62 -13.76 11.07 1.53
N ALA A 63 -13.38 10.99 0.25
CA ALA A 63 -13.47 12.09 -0.70
C ALA A 63 -14.94 12.50 -0.93
N VAL A 64 -15.83 11.54 -1.17
CA VAL A 64 -17.27 11.79 -1.37
C VAL A 64 -17.86 12.54 -0.18
N ASN A 65 -17.60 12.07 1.05
CA ASN A 65 -18.10 12.71 2.27
C ASN A 65 -17.62 14.17 2.41
N VAL A 66 -16.36 14.45 2.05
CA VAL A 66 -15.81 15.82 2.11
C VAL A 66 -16.36 16.69 0.99
N LEU A 67 -16.50 16.15 -0.22
CA LEU A 67 -17.00 16.86 -1.38
C LEU A 67 -18.49 17.20 -1.25
N GLN A 68 -19.34 16.31 -0.72
CA GLN A 68 -20.74 16.61 -0.45
C GLN A 68 -20.89 17.86 0.42
N GLY A 69 -20.15 17.93 1.52
CA GLY A 69 -20.14 19.12 2.39
C GLY A 69 -19.57 20.38 1.71
N GLY A 70 -18.61 20.21 0.79
CA GLY A 70 -18.09 21.32 -0.03
C GLY A 70 -19.13 21.85 -1.02
N PHE A 71 -19.84 20.97 -1.73
CA PHE A 71 -20.88 21.35 -2.67
C PHE A 71 -22.07 22.02 -1.98
N SER A 72 -22.57 21.46 -0.87
CA SER A 72 -23.68 22.07 -0.12
C SER A 72 -23.36 23.48 0.39
N LYS A 73 -22.09 23.77 0.69
CA LYS A 73 -21.63 25.08 1.15
C LYS A 73 -21.12 25.98 0.03
N GLN A 74 -21.11 25.48 -1.21
CA GLN A 74 -20.47 26.13 -2.36
C GLN A 74 -18.99 26.51 -2.10
N ASP A 75 -18.31 25.75 -1.25
CA ASP A 75 -16.91 25.97 -0.87
C ASP A 75 -16.06 24.76 -1.24
N LEU A 76 -15.25 24.93 -2.30
CA LEU A 76 -14.24 23.96 -2.74
C LEU A 76 -12.83 24.54 -2.60
N SER A 77 -12.64 25.46 -1.65
CA SER A 77 -11.32 25.99 -1.31
C SER A 77 -10.41 24.92 -0.75
N GLU A 78 -9.09 25.13 -0.84
CA GLU A 78 -8.10 24.26 -0.19
C GLU A 78 -8.38 24.13 1.32
N ARG A 79 -8.86 25.20 1.97
CA ARG A 79 -9.21 25.21 3.40
C ARG A 79 -10.33 24.22 3.72
N GLN A 80 -11.36 24.13 2.88
CA GLN A 80 -12.44 23.18 3.06
C GLN A 80 -12.02 21.75 2.68
N LEU A 81 -11.27 21.59 1.59
CA LEU A 81 -10.84 20.28 1.09
C LEU A 81 -9.71 19.65 1.92
N VAL A 82 -8.91 20.42 2.69
CA VAL A 82 -7.81 19.86 3.51
C VAL A 82 -8.27 18.81 4.52
N ARG A 83 -9.56 18.81 4.88
CA ARG A 83 -10.16 17.76 5.71
C ARG A 83 -9.99 16.37 5.07
N TYR A 84 -10.13 16.26 3.75
CA TYR A 84 -9.88 15.03 3.02
C TYR A 84 -8.44 14.54 3.21
N ASP A 85 -7.46 15.40 2.94
CA ASP A 85 -6.02 15.08 3.05
C ASP A 85 -5.66 14.56 4.45
N LYS A 86 -6.18 15.22 5.49
CA LYS A 86 -5.98 14.81 6.89
C LYS A 86 -6.64 13.48 7.20
N LEU A 87 -7.90 13.29 6.80
CA LEU A 87 -8.66 12.07 7.12
C LEU A 87 -8.02 10.83 6.51
N TRP A 88 -7.71 10.83 5.21
CA TRP A 88 -7.15 9.63 4.60
C TRP A 88 -5.74 9.34 5.12
N LYS A 89 -4.91 10.38 5.37
CA LYS A 89 -3.58 10.21 5.97
C LYS A 89 -3.64 9.68 7.41
N SER A 90 -4.69 10.01 8.17
CA SER A 90 -4.89 9.45 9.51
C SER A 90 -5.14 7.94 9.46
N LYS A 91 -5.78 7.43 8.40
CA LYS A 91 -6.08 6.00 8.20
C LYS A 91 -4.89 5.22 7.63
N LEU A 92 -4.22 5.78 6.61
CA LEU A 92 -3.23 5.05 5.82
C LEU A 92 -1.80 5.54 5.97
N GLY A 93 -1.57 6.74 6.51
CA GLY A 93 -0.24 7.34 6.54
C GLY A 93 0.80 6.51 7.29
N LYS A 94 0.38 5.82 8.38
CA LYS A 94 1.26 4.90 9.11
C LYS A 94 1.64 3.68 8.27
N GLU A 95 0.66 3.06 7.60
CA GLU A 95 0.87 1.92 6.71
C GLU A 95 1.83 2.25 5.57
N LEU A 96 1.63 3.42 4.92
CA LEU A 96 2.49 3.86 3.82
C LEU A 96 3.95 4.04 4.27
N ARG A 97 4.17 4.70 5.41
CA ARG A 97 5.52 4.91 5.97
C ARG A 97 6.16 3.59 6.38
N MET A 98 5.41 2.72 7.07
CA MET A 98 5.93 1.43 7.52
C MET A 98 6.28 0.53 6.33
N GLY A 99 5.46 0.50 5.28
CA GLY A 99 5.77 -0.27 4.08
C GLY A 99 6.99 0.25 3.31
N ILE A 100 7.17 1.57 3.20
CA ILE A 100 8.41 2.15 2.61
C ILE A 100 9.63 1.75 3.42
N TRP A 101 9.54 1.83 4.75
CA TRP A 101 10.64 1.48 5.63
C TRP A 101 10.96 -0.02 5.55
N MET A 102 9.94 -0.89 5.54
CA MET A 102 10.10 -2.32 5.33
C MET A 102 10.78 -2.63 3.99
N ARG A 103 10.38 -1.95 2.91
CA ARG A 103 11.05 -2.06 1.61
C ARG A 103 12.53 -1.71 1.68
N LYS A 104 12.91 -0.68 2.45
CA LYS A 104 14.34 -0.32 2.64
C LYS A 104 15.12 -1.42 3.36
N ILE A 105 14.50 -2.10 4.33
CA ILE A 105 15.12 -3.25 5.01
C ILE A 105 15.26 -4.42 4.06
N MET A 106 14.18 -4.82 3.40
CA MET A 106 14.19 -5.98 2.50
C MET A 106 15.21 -5.82 1.37
N LYS A 107 15.43 -4.60 0.87
CA LYS A 107 16.48 -4.31 -0.11
C LYS A 107 17.91 -4.54 0.38
N ARG A 108 18.13 -4.60 1.69
CA ARG A 108 19.46 -4.81 2.31
C ARG A 108 19.69 -6.27 2.70
N LEU A 109 18.67 -7.13 2.61
CA LEU A 109 18.80 -8.54 2.94
C LEU A 109 19.29 -9.32 1.71
N THR A 110 20.21 -10.25 1.96
CA THR A 110 20.61 -11.27 0.98
C THR A 110 19.60 -12.40 0.93
N ASP A 111 19.57 -13.17 -0.16
CA ASP A 111 18.71 -14.35 -0.29
C ASP A 111 18.92 -15.35 0.85
N ARG A 112 20.18 -15.57 1.26
CA ARG A 112 20.50 -16.43 2.43
C ARG A 112 19.86 -15.94 3.73
N GLN A 113 19.81 -14.62 3.96
CA GLN A 113 19.15 -14.06 5.14
C GLN A 113 17.63 -14.20 5.04
N ILE A 114 17.06 -14.00 3.85
CA ILE A 114 15.63 -14.21 3.59
C ILE A 114 15.26 -15.68 3.86
N ASP A 115 16.05 -16.64 3.38
CA ASP A 115 15.84 -18.06 3.63
C ASP A 115 15.90 -18.42 5.11
N LYS A 116 16.85 -17.84 5.86
CA LYS A 116 16.93 -18.01 7.32
C LYS A 116 15.67 -17.51 8.02
N ILE A 117 15.12 -16.37 7.59
CA ILE A 117 13.86 -15.83 8.13
C ILE A 117 12.72 -16.81 7.85
N PHE A 118 12.57 -17.30 6.63
CA PHE A 118 11.52 -18.26 6.28
C PHE A 118 11.66 -19.59 7.03
N LYS A 119 12.90 -20.09 7.19
CA LYS A 119 13.19 -21.29 7.98
C LYS A 119 12.79 -21.08 9.45
N PHE A 120 13.20 -19.97 10.05
CA PHE A 120 12.83 -19.61 11.42
C PHE A 120 11.32 -19.55 11.65
N VAL A 121 10.57 -18.90 10.75
CA VAL A 121 9.11 -18.81 10.84
C VAL A 121 8.45 -20.19 10.69
N ARG A 122 8.99 -21.05 9.83
CA ARG A 122 8.46 -22.40 9.57
C ARG A 122 8.70 -23.35 10.74
N GLU A 123 9.89 -23.31 11.34
CA GLU A 123 10.29 -24.22 12.41
C GLU A 123 9.67 -23.85 13.77
N LYS A 124 9.34 -22.57 13.99
CA LYS A 124 8.78 -22.10 15.26
C LYS A 124 7.27 -21.90 15.16
N VAL A 125 6.52 -22.92 15.57
CA VAL A 125 5.04 -22.90 15.60
C VAL A 125 4.48 -21.67 16.32
N SER A 126 5.04 -21.31 17.49
CA SER A 126 4.61 -20.13 18.25
C SER A 126 4.79 -18.82 17.48
N VAL A 127 5.88 -18.68 16.71
CA VAL A 127 6.12 -17.52 15.85
C VAL A 127 5.07 -17.45 14.74
N ARG A 128 4.80 -18.59 14.09
CA ARG A 128 3.80 -18.68 13.03
C ARG A 128 2.41 -18.26 13.54
N GLU A 129 1.96 -18.82 14.66
CA GLU A 129 0.67 -18.47 15.26
C GLU A 129 0.58 -16.99 15.65
N MET A 130 1.66 -16.42 16.20
CA MET A 130 1.70 -14.99 16.53
C MET A 130 1.59 -14.10 15.29
N LEU A 131 2.22 -14.50 14.18
CA LEU A 131 2.13 -13.78 12.91
C LEU A 131 0.72 -13.88 12.33
N GLU A 132 0.14 -15.09 12.26
CA GLU A 132 -1.21 -15.34 11.76
C GLU A 132 -2.26 -14.50 12.49
N ARG A 133 -2.19 -14.43 13.82
CA ARG A 133 -3.10 -13.58 14.64
C ARG A 133 -2.97 -12.08 14.36
N LYS A 134 -1.85 -11.62 13.80
CA LYS A 134 -1.53 -10.20 13.62
C LYS A 134 -1.59 -9.74 12.18
N ILE A 135 -1.64 -10.65 11.21
CA ILE A 135 -1.78 -10.35 9.79
C ILE A 135 -3.15 -9.73 9.56
N LYS A 136 -3.16 -8.54 8.98
CA LYS A 136 -4.33 -7.91 8.39
C LYS A 136 -4.02 -7.63 6.93
N PHE A 137 -4.86 -8.10 6.02
CA PHE A 137 -4.57 -8.08 4.59
C PHE A 137 -4.20 -6.68 4.07
N ASP A 138 -4.87 -5.63 4.56
CA ASP A 138 -4.64 -4.24 4.16
C ASP A 138 -3.83 -3.38 5.11
N TYR A 139 -3.55 -3.88 6.32
CA TYR A 139 -2.87 -3.15 7.38
C TYR A 139 -1.66 -3.94 7.88
N HIS A 140 -0.51 -3.67 7.27
CA HIS A 140 0.72 -4.45 7.43
C HIS A 140 1.59 -3.98 8.61
N THR A 141 1.35 -2.78 9.16
CA THR A 141 2.16 -2.26 10.27
C THR A 141 2.27 -3.25 11.43
N GLY A 142 1.16 -3.91 11.79
CA GLY A 142 1.13 -4.85 12.90
C GLY A 142 2.09 -6.03 12.73
N VAL A 143 2.03 -6.69 11.57
CA VAL A 143 2.86 -7.86 11.27
C VAL A 143 4.32 -7.45 11.04
N ILE A 144 4.57 -6.31 10.39
CA ILE A 144 5.93 -5.77 10.20
C ILE A 144 6.58 -5.49 11.56
N SER A 145 5.90 -4.75 12.45
CA SER A 145 6.41 -4.46 13.80
C SER A 145 6.70 -5.72 14.60
N LEU A 146 5.84 -6.74 14.51
CA LEU A 146 6.06 -8.01 15.18
C LEU A 146 7.28 -8.75 14.60
N GLY A 147 7.37 -8.87 13.27
CA GLY A 147 8.47 -9.55 12.59
C GLY A 147 9.83 -8.98 12.97
N LEU A 148 9.99 -7.66 12.97
CA LEU A 148 11.24 -7.00 13.35
C LEU A 148 11.66 -7.31 14.78
N ARG A 149 10.69 -7.36 15.71
CA ARG A 149 10.95 -7.68 17.11
C ARG A 149 11.43 -9.11 17.27
N LEU A 150 10.82 -10.05 16.53
CA LEU A 150 11.18 -11.47 16.57
C LEU A 150 12.51 -11.76 15.87
N LEU A 151 12.87 -10.97 14.85
CA LEU A 151 14.06 -11.16 14.03
C LEU A 151 15.27 -10.35 14.50
N ARG A 152 15.15 -9.62 15.62
CA ARG A 152 16.17 -8.67 16.13
C ARG A 152 17.52 -9.31 16.53
N GLY A 153 17.67 -10.62 16.39
CA GLY A 153 18.93 -11.36 16.57
C GLY A 153 19.16 -12.46 15.53
N LEU A 154 18.39 -12.47 14.44
CA LEU A 154 18.52 -13.46 13.35
C LEU A 154 19.25 -12.90 12.12
N ILE A 155 19.33 -11.57 12.04
CA ILE A 155 19.83 -10.76 10.93
C ILE A 155 20.85 -9.78 11.50
#